data_AF-A0A847YR88-F1
#
_entry.id   AF-A0A847YR88-F1
#
_cell.length_a   1.000
_cell.length_b   1.000
_cell.length_c   1.000
_cell.angle_alpha   90.00
_cell.angle_beta   90.00
_cell.angle_gamma   90.00
#
_symmetry.space_group_name_H-M   'P 1'
#
loop_
_entity.id
_entity.type
_entity.pdbx_description
1 polymer ?
#
loop_
_entity_poly.entity_id
_entity_poly.type
_entity_poly.pdbx_seq_one_letter_code
_entity_poly.pdbx_strand_id
1 'polypeptide(L)'
;MANGKKITINSTTFASRWKTGMNNASQTIQDGVNAVTEAPGQKAAAVADLWVQNTTNAKNKWATNVASVTLSDWKNSMIKKGIPALTNAVALAEPKVKSAADKLIPNINSLVDTLPARGATLSQNLERVRHMAAGLQAAYSS
;
A
#
# COMPACT_ATOMS: atom_id res chain seq x y z
N MET A 1 3.48 8.15 58.94
CA MET A 1 4.49 8.03 57.88
C MET A 1 3.78 7.59 56.60
N ALA A 2 3.53 8.49 55.66
CA ALA A 2 2.80 8.19 54.42
C ALA A 2 3.67 8.52 53.21
N ASN A 3 4.33 7.51 52.64
CA ASN A 3 5.07 7.63 51.38
C ASN A 3 4.10 7.48 50.20
N GLY A 4 3.64 8.62 49.66
CA GLY A 4 2.89 8.69 48.42
C GLY A 4 3.76 8.25 47.24
N LYS A 5 3.52 7.03 46.75
CA LYS A 5 4.19 6.45 45.58
C LYS A 5 3.84 7.26 44.32
N LYS A 6 4.78 8.07 43.83
CA LYS A 6 4.66 8.78 42.55
C LYS A 6 4.54 7.75 41.43
N ILE A 7 3.35 7.58 40.84
CA ILE A 7 3.14 6.68 39.70
C ILE A 7 3.77 7.34 38.47
N THR A 8 5.02 7.00 38.18
CA THR A 8 5.68 7.36 36.93
C THR A 8 5.32 6.31 35.89
N ILE A 9 4.33 6.58 35.04
CA ILE A 9 4.03 5.71 33.88
C ILE A 9 5.26 5.77 32.96
N ASN A 10 5.97 4.66 32.82
CA ASN A 10 7.06 4.55 31.85
C ASN A 10 6.52 4.21 30.44
N SER A 11 7.36 4.39 29.41
CA SER A 11 6.98 4.18 28.00
C SER A 11 6.38 2.79 27.74
N THR A 12 6.87 1.76 28.42
CA THR A 12 6.37 0.39 28.32
C THR A 12 4.95 0.24 28.86
N THR A 13 4.66 0.81 30.04
CA THR A 13 3.31 0.80 30.61
C THR A 13 2.32 1.60 29.76
N PHE A 14 2.76 2.71 29.15
CA PHE A 14 1.93 3.49 28.22
C PHE A 14 1.60 2.71 26.95
N ALA A 15 2.60 2.11 26.29
CA ALA A 15 2.41 1.34 25.06
C ALA A 15 1.48 0.14 25.28
N SER A 16 1.62 -0.56 26.42
CA SER A 16 0.75 -1.68 26.78
C SER A 16 -0.71 -1.25 26.98
N ARG A 17 -0.94 -0.16 27.72
CA ARG A 17 -2.29 0.39 27.92
C ARG A 17 -2.94 0.85 26.62
N TRP A 18 -2.18 1.52 25.76
CA TRP A 18 -2.65 1.94 24.44
C TRP A 18 -3.04 0.73 23.58
N LYS A 19 -2.18 -0.29 23.49
CA LYS A 19 -2.46 -1.51 22.71
C LYS A 19 -3.74 -2.20 23.20
N THR A 20 -3.87 -2.37 24.51
CA THR A 20 -5.07 -2.98 25.12
C THR A 20 -6.32 -2.16 24.83
N GLY A 21 -6.24 -0.83 24.96
CA GLY A 21 -7.35 0.07 24.64
C GLY A 21 -7.78 -0.04 23.17
N MET A 22 -6.82 -0.07 22.25
CA MET A 22 -7.11 -0.18 20.81
C MET A 22 -7.72 -1.52 20.44
N ASN A 23 -7.24 -2.64 20.98
CA ASN A 23 -7.82 -3.97 20.71
C ASN A 23 -9.27 -4.05 21.19
N ASN A 24 -9.56 -3.45 22.35
CA ASN A 24 -10.91 -3.44 22.92
C ASN A 24 -11.85 -2.46 22.20
N ALA A 25 -11.33 -1.50 21.44
CA ALA A 25 -12.12 -0.51 20.70
C ALA A 25 -12.72 -1.04 19.39
N SER A 26 -12.48 -2.32 19.04
CA SER A 26 -12.90 -2.90 17.75
C SER A 26 -14.40 -2.75 17.49
N GLN A 27 -15.25 -3.00 18.49
CA GLN A 27 -16.70 -2.83 18.35
C GLN A 27 -17.09 -1.36 18.15
N THR A 28 -16.52 -0.45 18.94
CA THR A 28 -16.77 1.00 18.80
C THR A 28 -16.37 1.51 17.43
N ILE A 29 -15.26 1.01 16.86
CA ILE A 29 -14.84 1.34 15.50
C ILE A 29 -15.85 0.81 14.47
N GLN A 30 -16.30 -0.43 14.63
CA GLN A 30 -17.29 -1.04 13.74
C GLN A 30 -18.62 -0.29 13.77
N ASP A 31 -19.10 0.07 14.96
CA ASP A 31 -20.32 0.85 15.14
C ASP A 31 -20.18 2.24 14.49
N GLY A 32 -19.04 2.90 14.67
CA GLY A 32 -18.73 4.18 14.05
C GLY A 32 -18.71 4.11 12.52
N VAL A 33 -18.17 3.03 11.94
CA VAL A 33 -18.19 2.80 10.48
C VAL A 33 -19.61 2.56 9.98
N ASN A 34 -20.40 1.74 10.69
CA ASN A 34 -21.80 1.47 10.32
C ASN A 34 -22.69 2.73 10.41
N ALA A 35 -22.33 3.69 11.27
CA ALA A 35 -23.02 4.96 11.39
C ALA A 35 -22.70 5.96 10.26
N VAL A 36 -21.74 5.66 9.38
CA VAL A 36 -21.42 6.52 8.22
C VAL A 36 -22.53 6.41 7.18
N THR A 37 -23.32 7.48 7.03
CA THR A 37 -24.48 7.54 6.13
C THR A 37 -24.17 8.01 4.71
N GLU A 38 -22.97 8.54 4.48
CA GLU A 38 -22.51 9.05 3.19
C GLU A 38 -21.05 8.62 2.98
N ALA A 39 -20.72 8.20 1.76
CA ALA A 39 -19.37 7.77 1.45
C ALA A 39 -18.38 8.94 1.69
N PRO A 40 -17.30 8.77 2.46
CA PRO A 40 -16.34 9.84 2.73
C PRO A 40 -15.76 10.48 1.45
N GLY A 41 -15.65 9.71 0.36
CA GLY A 41 -15.22 10.20 -0.95
C GLY A 41 -16.16 11.21 -1.60
N GLN A 42 -17.48 11.12 -1.35
CA GLN A 42 -18.45 12.10 -1.86
C GLN A 42 -18.25 13.46 -1.19
N LYS A 43 -18.12 13.46 0.15
CA LYS A 43 -17.78 14.67 0.92
C LYS A 43 -16.44 15.28 0.50
N ALA A 44 -15.43 14.45 0.25
CA ALA A 44 -14.13 14.91 -0.22
C ALA A 44 -14.20 15.55 -1.61
N ALA A 45 -14.96 14.95 -2.54
CA ALA A 45 -15.16 15.50 -3.87
C ALA A 45 -15.89 16.85 -3.85
N ALA A 46 -16.86 17.03 -2.95
CA ALA A 46 -17.62 18.27 -2.82
C ALA A 46 -16.77 19.49 -2.43
N VAL A 47 -15.58 19.27 -1.84
CA VAL A 47 -14.66 20.34 -1.41
C VAL A 47 -13.36 20.37 -2.21
N ALA A 48 -13.35 19.80 -3.43
CA ALA A 48 -12.17 19.71 -4.28
C ALA A 48 -11.51 21.07 -4.54
N ASP A 49 -12.30 22.12 -4.80
CA ASP A 49 -11.76 23.46 -5.06
C ASP A 49 -11.09 24.08 -3.83
N LEU A 50 -11.68 23.87 -2.63
CA LEU A 50 -11.09 24.29 -1.37
C LEU A 50 -9.77 23.56 -1.10
N TRP A 51 -9.70 22.27 -1.47
CA TRP A 51 -8.46 21.51 -1.41
C TRP A 51 -7.38 22.11 -2.31
N VAL A 52 -7.70 22.44 -3.58
CA VAL A 52 -6.75 23.10 -4.51
C VAL A 52 -6.22 24.41 -3.94
N GLN A 53 -7.12 25.27 -3.43
CA GLN A 53 -6.76 26.55 -2.84
C GLN A 53 -5.81 26.36 -1.65
N ASN A 54 -6.15 25.46 -0.72
CA ASN A 54 -5.35 25.21 0.47
C ASN A 54 -3.98 24.59 0.15
N THR A 55 -3.91 23.67 -0.82
CA THR A 55 -2.64 23.12 -1.30
C THR A 55 -1.76 24.20 -1.92
N THR A 56 -2.34 25.09 -2.71
CA THR A 56 -1.62 26.23 -3.30
C THR A 56 -1.05 27.14 -2.20
N ASN A 57 -1.86 27.49 -1.20
CA ASN A 57 -1.43 28.32 -0.07
C ASN A 57 -0.33 27.64 0.77
N ALA A 58 -0.39 26.31 0.93
CA ALA A 58 0.57 25.55 1.69
C ALA A 58 1.91 25.32 0.96
N LYS A 59 2.01 25.63 -0.35
CA LYS A 59 3.16 25.31 -1.20
C LYS A 59 4.50 25.77 -0.61
N ASN A 60 4.58 27.01 -0.15
CA ASN A 60 5.85 27.56 0.38
C ASN A 60 6.24 26.88 1.70
N LYS A 61 5.28 26.68 2.61
CA LYS A 61 5.53 25.96 3.86
C LYS A 61 5.97 24.53 3.60
N TRP A 62 5.31 23.84 2.66
CA TRP A 62 5.71 22.51 2.24
C TRP A 62 7.13 22.51 1.69
N ALA A 63 7.47 23.41 0.75
CA ALA A 63 8.79 23.49 0.15
C ALA A 63 9.90 23.69 1.19
N THR A 64 9.70 24.60 2.13
CA THR A 64 10.64 24.84 3.24
C THR A 64 10.83 23.59 4.10
N ASN A 65 9.74 22.92 4.45
CA ASN A 65 9.79 21.76 5.35
C ASN A 65 10.39 20.52 4.69
N VAL A 66 10.17 20.31 3.39
CA VAL A 66 10.80 19.17 2.70
C VAL A 66 12.28 19.43 2.44
N ALA A 67 12.66 20.68 2.16
CA ALA A 67 14.05 21.07 1.94
C ALA A 67 14.90 21.02 3.22
N SER A 68 14.28 21.13 4.40
CA SER A 68 15.01 21.06 5.68
C SER A 68 15.44 19.65 6.08
N VAL A 69 14.89 18.60 5.44
CA VAL A 69 15.30 17.22 5.68
C VAL A 69 16.64 16.96 4.99
N THR A 70 17.69 16.73 5.77
CA THR A 70 19.00 16.43 5.21
C THR A 70 19.03 15.04 4.57
N LEU A 71 19.93 14.83 3.60
CA LEU A 71 20.15 13.51 3.00
C LEU A 71 20.52 12.45 4.05
N SER A 72 21.27 12.83 5.09
CA SER A 72 21.67 11.94 6.18
C SER A 72 20.46 11.47 6.99
N ASP A 73 19.59 12.40 7.39
CA ASP A 73 18.39 12.09 8.18
C ASP A 73 17.39 11.26 7.39
N TRP A 74 17.25 11.55 6.10
CA TRP A 74 16.46 10.75 5.19
C TRP A 74 16.98 9.32 5.11
N LYS A 75 18.29 9.12 4.84
CA LYS A 75 18.91 7.79 4.77
C LYS A 75 18.72 7.02 6.08
N ASN A 76 18.97 7.68 7.22
CA ASN A 76 18.81 7.06 8.53
C ASN A 76 17.36 6.64 8.80
N SER A 77 16.39 7.49 8.48
CA SER A 77 14.97 7.17 8.65
C SER A 77 14.53 6.04 7.73
N MET A 78 15.01 6.04 6.50
CA MET A 78 14.63 5.04 5.50
C MET A 78 15.22 3.67 5.83
N ILE A 79 16.49 3.61 6.22
CA ILE A 79 17.15 2.35 6.63
C ILE A 79 16.53 1.80 7.91
N LYS A 80 16.33 2.66 8.93
CA LYS A 80 15.93 2.18 10.27
C LYS A 80 14.43 1.96 10.43
N LYS A 81 13.58 2.61 9.62
CA LYS A 81 12.12 2.54 9.76
C LYS A 81 11.41 2.16 8.46
N GLY A 82 11.79 2.81 7.36
CA GLY A 82 11.11 2.64 6.08
C GLY A 82 11.27 1.22 5.50
N ILE A 83 12.48 0.69 5.47
CA ILE A 83 12.75 -0.68 4.98
C ILE A 83 12.02 -1.72 5.85
N PRO A 84 12.10 -1.71 7.19
CA PRO A 84 11.30 -2.62 8.01
C PRO A 84 9.79 -2.54 7.76
N ALA A 85 9.24 -1.33 7.59
CA ALA A 85 7.82 -1.14 7.30
C ALA A 85 7.43 -1.71 5.92
N LEU A 86 8.31 -1.55 4.91
CA LEU A 86 8.12 -2.15 3.60
C LEU A 86 8.10 -3.67 3.68
N THR A 87 9.03 -4.29 4.41
CA THR A 87 9.05 -5.75 4.59
C THR A 87 7.73 -6.27 5.18
N ASN A 88 7.19 -5.58 6.18
CA ASN A 88 5.88 -5.93 6.75
C ASN A 88 4.74 -5.76 5.74
N ALA A 89 4.72 -4.66 4.98
CA ALA A 89 3.73 -4.44 3.94
C ALA A 89 3.78 -5.50 2.84
N VAL A 90 4.99 -5.94 2.45
CA VAL A 90 5.18 -7.03 1.48
C VAL A 90 4.60 -8.34 2.01
N ALA A 91 4.88 -8.70 3.27
CA ALA A 91 4.31 -9.92 3.86
C ALA A 91 2.77 -9.90 3.87
N LEU A 92 2.16 -8.74 4.12
CA LEU A 92 0.70 -8.58 4.06
C LEU A 92 0.15 -8.64 2.62
N ALA A 93 0.91 -8.17 1.64
CA ALA A 93 0.52 -8.16 0.24
C ALA A 93 0.82 -9.47 -0.50
N GLU A 94 1.74 -10.28 0.02
CA GLU A 94 2.18 -11.55 -0.56
C GLU A 94 1.02 -12.49 -0.94
N PRO A 95 -0.02 -12.70 -0.12
CA PRO A 95 -1.15 -13.56 -0.51
C PRO A 95 -1.89 -13.06 -1.76
N LYS A 96 -2.00 -11.74 -1.93
CA LYS A 96 -2.65 -11.13 -3.10
C LYS A 96 -1.79 -11.32 -4.36
N VAL A 97 -0.48 -11.11 -4.24
CA VAL A 97 0.47 -11.34 -5.34
C VAL A 97 0.49 -12.82 -5.72
N LYS A 98 0.55 -13.72 -4.72
CA LYS A 98 0.48 -15.17 -4.94
C LYS A 98 -0.81 -15.56 -5.65
N SER A 99 -1.96 -15.05 -5.22
CA SER A 99 -3.25 -15.33 -5.88
C SER A 99 -3.28 -14.87 -7.35
N ALA A 100 -2.68 -13.72 -7.66
CA ALA A 100 -2.55 -13.27 -9.04
C ALA A 100 -1.61 -14.18 -9.85
N ALA A 101 -0.48 -14.58 -9.25
CA ALA A 101 0.49 -15.48 -9.86
C ALA A 101 -0.08 -16.88 -10.11
N ASP A 102 -0.83 -17.44 -9.16
CA ASP A 102 -1.50 -18.75 -9.27
C ASP A 102 -2.47 -18.79 -10.47
N LYS A 103 -3.08 -17.65 -10.83
CA LYS A 103 -3.94 -17.53 -12.02
C LYS A 103 -3.14 -17.34 -13.31
N LEU A 104 -2.09 -16.52 -13.26
CA LEU A 104 -1.37 -16.10 -14.46
C LEU A 104 -0.35 -17.13 -14.95
N ILE A 105 0.44 -17.71 -14.03
CA ILE A 105 1.59 -18.57 -14.37
C ILE A 105 1.16 -19.85 -15.10
N PRO A 106 0.11 -20.59 -14.69
CA PRO A 106 -0.31 -21.79 -15.43
C PRO A 106 -0.73 -21.49 -16.87
N ASN A 107 -1.40 -20.35 -17.08
CA ASN A 107 -1.80 -19.89 -18.41
C ASN A 107 -0.58 -19.53 -19.28
N ILE A 108 0.40 -18.82 -18.71
CA ILE A 108 1.68 -18.56 -19.39
C ILE A 108 2.36 -19.87 -19.79
N ASN A 109 2.48 -20.82 -18.85
CA ASN A 109 3.15 -22.10 -19.12
C ASN A 109 2.44 -22.87 -20.25
N SER A 110 1.11 -22.98 -20.19
CA SER A 110 0.34 -23.65 -21.23
C SER A 110 0.46 -22.97 -22.60
N LEU A 111 0.57 -21.64 -22.65
CA LEU A 111 0.70 -20.89 -23.91
C LEU A 111 2.11 -21.00 -24.50
N VAL A 112 3.15 -21.01 -23.66
CA VAL A 112 4.53 -21.16 -24.11
C VAL A 112 4.72 -22.45 -24.90
N ASP A 113 4.06 -23.53 -24.47
CA ASP A 113 4.09 -24.83 -25.13
C ASP A 113 3.39 -24.84 -26.50
N THR A 114 2.47 -23.89 -26.76
CA THR A 114 1.77 -23.76 -28.05
C THR A 114 2.44 -22.78 -29.00
N LEU A 115 3.49 -22.06 -28.57
CA LEU A 115 4.13 -21.05 -29.42
C LEU A 115 4.88 -21.69 -30.60
N PRO A 116 4.70 -21.20 -31.84
CA PRO A 116 5.43 -21.72 -33.00
C PRO A 116 6.93 -21.45 -32.85
N ALA A 117 7.80 -22.31 -33.38
CA ALA A 117 9.26 -22.17 -33.24
C ALA A 117 9.77 -20.75 -33.53
N ARG A 118 10.82 -20.30 -32.83
CA ARG A 118 11.42 -18.98 -33.05
C ARG A 118 11.83 -18.86 -34.52
N GLY A 119 11.39 -17.79 -35.17
CA GLY A 119 11.62 -17.58 -36.60
C GLY A 119 12.96 -16.92 -36.91
N ALA A 120 13.46 -17.15 -38.13
CA ALA A 120 14.66 -16.51 -38.66
C ALA A 120 14.43 -15.04 -39.07
N THR A 121 13.17 -14.61 -39.18
CA THR A 121 12.79 -13.25 -39.59
C THR A 121 12.00 -12.52 -38.51
N LEU A 122 12.00 -11.19 -38.58
CA LEU A 122 11.21 -10.33 -37.69
C LEU A 122 9.72 -10.66 -37.75
N SER A 123 9.16 -10.86 -38.95
CA SER A 123 7.74 -11.16 -39.14
C SER A 123 7.30 -12.44 -38.42
N GLN A 124 8.13 -13.49 -38.44
CA GLN A 124 7.84 -14.75 -37.76
C GLN A 124 7.89 -14.59 -36.23
N ASN A 125 8.80 -13.75 -35.73
CA ASN A 125 8.88 -13.47 -34.29
C ASN A 125 7.74 -12.56 -33.81
N LEU A 126 7.25 -11.64 -34.66
CA LEU A 126 6.05 -10.85 -34.38
C LEU A 126 4.79 -11.74 -34.28
N GLU A 127 4.70 -12.79 -35.10
CA GLU A 127 3.59 -13.75 -35.01
C GLU A 127 3.63 -14.52 -33.68
N ARG A 128 4.82 -14.95 -33.23
CA ARG A 128 5.02 -15.54 -31.89
C ARG A 128 4.52 -14.62 -30.77
N VAL A 129 4.83 -13.32 -30.85
CA VAL A 129 4.38 -12.32 -29.86
C VAL A 129 2.87 -12.13 -29.91
N ARG A 130 2.28 -12.06 -31.10
CA ARG A 130 0.82 -11.96 -31.27
C ARG A 130 0.09 -13.16 -30.67
N HIS A 131 0.61 -14.37 -30.87
CA HIS A 131 0.02 -15.59 -30.31
C HIS A 131 0.02 -15.58 -28.78
N MET A 132 1.13 -15.14 -28.16
CA MET A 132 1.23 -14.96 -26.71
C MET A 132 0.22 -13.92 -26.19
N ALA A 133 0.13 -12.76 -26.87
CA ALA A 133 -0.77 -11.68 -26.47
C ALA A 133 -2.25 -12.10 -26.56
N ALA A 134 -2.64 -12.80 -27.63
CA ALA A 134 -3.99 -13.31 -27.81
C ALA A 134 -4.36 -14.34 -26.72
N GLY A 135 -3.45 -15.26 -26.40
CA GLY A 135 -3.66 -16.28 -25.37
C GLY A 135 -3.83 -15.67 -23.98
N LEU A 136 -3.01 -14.68 -23.62
CA LEU A 136 -3.13 -13.98 -22.34
C LEU A 136 -4.42 -13.17 -22.22
N GLN A 137 -4.86 -12.53 -23.31
CA GLN A 137 -6.12 -11.80 -23.34
C GLN A 137 -7.32 -12.71 -23.10
N ALA A 138 -7.32 -13.91 -23.69
CA ALA A 138 -8.37 -14.90 -23.46
C ALA A 138 -8.41 -15.36 -21.99
N ALA A 139 -7.25 -15.63 -21.38
CA ALA A 139 -7.14 -16.03 -19.97
C ALA A 139 -7.54 -14.94 -18.96
N TYR A 140 -7.44 -13.65 -19.34
CA TYR A 140 -7.88 -12.54 -18.50
C TYR A 140 -9.39 -12.28 -18.56
N SER A 141 -10.05 -12.72 -19.63
CA SER A 141 -11.48 -12.42 -19.90
C SER A 141 -12.44 -13.52 -19.40
N SER A 142 -11.90 -14.59 -18.81
CA SER A 142 -12.63 -15.74 -18.21
C SER A 142 -12.65 -15.68 -16.69
#